data_AF-A0A662BAW5-F1
#
_entry.id   AF-A0A662BAW5-F1
#
_cell.length_a   1.000
_cell.length_b   1.000
_cell.length_c   1.000
_cell.angle_alpha   90.00
_cell.angle_beta   90.00
_cell.angle_gamma   90.00
#
_symmetry.space_group_name_H-M   'P 1'
#
loop_
_entity.id
_entity.type
_entity.pdbx_description
1 polymer ?
#
loop_
_entity_poly.entity_id
_entity_poly.type
_entity_poly.pdbx_seq_one_letter_code
_entity_poly.pdbx_strand_id
1 'polypeptide(L)'
;ETAGNKVLRILDKKAEYEFIPKIVAKGRGVHFDVLDQLNEAGNYFVVADTDTLAGLAFNYNRKESATDCFNANDLETLIDKHQLENYSILSGELNTLSTKINELVSERKDLWKIFIILALIFIIAEVTIIKLWKE
;
A
#
# COMPACT_ATOMS: atom_id res chain seq x y z
N GLU A 1 38.26 30.55 -6.87
CA GLU A 1 37.52 30.90 -5.65
C GLU A 1 37.13 29.62 -4.92
N THR A 2 37.74 29.41 -3.77
CA THR A 2 37.58 28.23 -2.93
C THR A 2 36.16 28.26 -2.36
N ALA A 3 35.30 27.35 -2.80
CA ALA A 3 34.00 27.14 -2.17
C ALA A 3 34.27 26.86 -0.68
N GLY A 4 33.93 27.86 0.15
CA GLY A 4 34.12 27.81 1.59
C GLY A 4 33.54 26.51 2.11
N ASN A 5 34.30 25.80 2.93
CA ASN A 5 33.96 24.51 3.48
C ASN A 5 32.81 24.70 4.49
N LYS A 6 31.59 24.89 3.99
CA LYS A 6 30.39 25.12 4.81
C LYS A 6 30.08 23.83 5.54
N VAL A 7 30.26 23.86 6.86
CA VAL A 7 29.98 22.71 7.72
C VAL A 7 28.47 22.66 7.94
N LEU A 8 27.84 21.56 7.52
CA LEU A 8 26.43 21.31 7.79
C LEU A 8 26.27 20.86 9.23
N ARG A 9 25.35 21.49 9.95
CA ARG A 9 25.00 21.21 11.35
C ARG A 9 23.55 20.79 11.42
N ILE A 10 23.23 19.82 12.27
CA ILE A 10 21.85 19.47 12.60
C ILE A 10 21.56 20.00 14.00
N LEU A 11 20.52 20.82 14.09
CA LEU A 11 20.05 21.46 15.33
C LEU A 11 18.69 20.89 15.71
N ASP A 12 18.48 20.59 16.97
CA ASP A 12 17.14 20.33 17.48
C ASP A 12 16.26 21.59 17.41
N LYS A 13 14.92 21.41 17.36
CA LYS A 13 13.94 22.51 17.38
C LYS A 13 14.12 23.45 18.58
N LYS A 14 14.66 22.95 19.70
CA LYS A 14 14.97 23.75 20.89
C LYS A 14 16.40 24.32 20.90
N ALA A 15 17.23 24.00 19.91
CA ALA A 15 18.66 24.33 19.85
C ALA A 15 19.49 23.86 21.06
N GLU A 16 19.00 22.90 21.84
CA GLU A 16 19.72 22.34 23.01
C GLU A 16 20.75 21.28 22.60
N TYR A 17 20.60 20.71 21.40
CA TYR A 17 21.47 19.67 20.88
C TYR A 17 21.90 19.99 19.44
N GLU A 18 23.22 19.94 19.21
CA GLU A 18 23.85 20.19 17.92
C GLU A 18 24.87 19.09 17.62
N PHE A 19 24.85 18.56 16.39
CA PHE A 19 25.89 17.66 15.92
C PHE A 19 26.15 17.82 14.42
N ILE A 20 27.30 17.31 13.98
CA ILE A 20 27.72 17.31 12.58
C ILE A 20 27.44 15.91 11.99
N PRO A 21 26.44 15.75 11.12
CA PRO A 21 26.14 14.45 10.52
C PRO A 21 27.23 14.03 9.54
N LYS A 22 27.38 12.72 9.35
CA LYS A 22 28.21 12.21 8.28
C LYS A 22 27.44 12.34 6.97
N ILE A 23 28.01 13.07 6.02
CA ILE A 23 27.41 13.28 4.71
C ILE A 23 27.90 12.19 3.77
N VAL A 24 26.98 11.37 3.25
CA VAL A 24 27.29 10.29 2.30
C VAL A 24 26.58 10.57 0.97
N ALA A 25 27.35 10.68 -0.11
CA ALA A 25 26.78 10.75 -1.46
C ALA A 25 26.25 9.36 -1.85
N LYS A 26 24.94 9.23 -2.06
CA LYS A 26 24.30 7.98 -2.48
C LYS A 26 23.44 8.21 -3.73
N GLY A 27 23.95 7.76 -4.87
CA GLY A 27 23.29 7.94 -6.17
C GLY A 27 23.20 9.41 -6.59
N ARG A 28 21.99 9.90 -6.90
CA ARG A 28 21.72 11.30 -7.28
C ARG A 28 21.46 12.25 -6.10
N GLY A 29 21.54 11.75 -4.87
CA GLY A 29 21.21 12.52 -3.67
C GLY A 29 22.32 12.50 -2.62
N VAL A 30 22.18 13.40 -1.66
CA VAL A 30 22.99 13.46 -0.45
C VAL A 30 22.20 12.82 0.68
N HIS A 31 22.81 11.89 1.39
CA HIS A 31 22.22 11.23 2.55
C HIS A 31 22.96 11.69 3.82
N PHE A 32 22.21 12.07 4.84
CA PHE A 32 22.74 12.37 6.16
C PHE A 32 22.70 11.11 7.01
N ASP A 33 23.87 10.55 7.29
CA ASP A 33 24.01 9.44 8.22
C ASP A 33 24.21 10.01 9.63
N VAL A 34 23.18 9.82 10.45
CA VAL A 34 23.09 10.37 11.81
C VAL A 34 23.57 9.36 12.86
N LEU A 35 23.91 8.13 12.45
CA LEU A 35 24.39 7.06 13.32
C LEU A 35 23.52 6.95 14.59
N ASP A 36 24.14 6.82 15.77
CA ASP A 36 23.50 6.79 17.10
C ASP A 36 23.53 8.16 17.81
N GLN A 37 23.76 9.27 17.08
CA GLN A 37 23.88 10.59 17.72
C GLN A 37 22.53 11.22 18.07
N LEU A 38 21.42 10.63 17.64
CA LEU A 38 20.07 11.07 17.96
C LEU A 38 19.34 9.99 18.76
N ASN A 39 19.08 10.28 20.04
CA ASN A 39 18.35 9.40 20.95
C ASN A 39 16.90 9.84 21.20
N GLU A 40 16.51 11.03 20.71
CA GLU A 40 15.17 11.58 20.90
C GLU A 40 14.41 11.64 19.57
N ALA A 41 13.13 11.28 19.61
CA ALA A 41 12.23 11.47 18.47
C ALA A 41 11.79 12.94 18.43
N GLY A 42 11.92 13.58 17.27
CA GLY A 42 11.74 15.02 17.17
C GLY A 42 11.94 15.58 15.77
N ASN A 43 11.76 16.90 15.67
CA ASN A 43 12.02 17.65 14.46
C ASN A 43 13.33 18.43 14.64
N TYR A 44 14.20 18.30 13.65
CA TYR A 44 15.53 18.86 13.61
C TYR A 44 15.68 19.71 12.36
N PHE A 45 16.61 20.65 12.36
CA PHE A 45 16.90 21.55 11.25
C PHE A 45 18.34 21.36 10.80
N VAL A 46 18.53 21.25 9.49
CA VAL A 46 19.85 21.30 8.86
C VAL A 46 20.17 22.76 8.61
N VAL A 47 21.23 23.25 9.25
CA VAL A 47 21.69 24.63 9.14
C VAL A 47 23.10 24.65 8.56
N ALA A 48 23.33 25.59 7.64
CA ALA A 48 24.65 25.93 7.12
C ALA A 48 24.96 27.37 7.49
N ASP A 49 25.95 27.56 8.36
CA ASP A 49 26.30 28.85 8.96
C ASP A 49 25.09 29.51 9.66
N THR A 50 24.35 30.39 8.97
CA THR A 50 23.16 31.11 9.47
C THR A 50 21.86 30.70 8.78
N ASP A 51 21.93 29.93 7.70
CA ASP A 51 20.78 29.61 6.86
C ASP A 51 20.23 28.21 7.17
N THR A 52 18.93 28.12 7.42
CA THR A 52 18.23 26.83 7.55
C THR A 52 17.95 26.27 6.17
N LEU A 53 18.57 25.15 5.84
CA LEU A 53 18.48 24.50 4.54
C LEU A 53 17.29 23.55 4.44
N ALA A 54 17.01 22.79 5.51
CA ALA A 54 15.95 21.78 5.52
C ALA A 54 15.50 21.41 6.94
N GLY A 55 14.27 20.91 7.06
CA GLY A 55 13.78 20.25 8.28
C GLY A 55 13.81 18.73 8.12
N LEU A 56 14.26 18.03 9.16
CA LEU A 56 14.31 16.57 9.27
C LEU A 56 13.44 16.15 10.46
N ALA A 57 12.57 15.17 10.28
CA ALA A 57 11.78 14.59 11.37
C ALA A 57 12.27 13.16 11.62
N PHE A 58 12.69 12.86 12.85
CA PHE A 58 13.11 11.53 13.26
C PHE A 58 12.06 10.93 14.19
N ASN A 59 11.56 9.75 13.83
CA ASN A 59 10.66 8.96 14.67
C ASN A 59 11.36 7.66 15.08
N TYR A 60 11.73 7.56 16.36
CA TYR A 60 12.35 6.36 16.95
C TYR A 60 11.34 5.40 17.58
N ASN A 61 10.06 5.77 17.65
CA ASN A 61 9.04 4.93 18.26
C ASN A 61 8.75 3.70 17.38
N ARG A 62 9.24 2.53 17.81
CA ARG A 62 9.02 1.24 17.12
C ARG A 62 7.57 0.74 17.15
N LYS A 63 6.64 1.41 17.84
CA LYS A 63 5.21 1.02 17.84
C LYS A 63 4.58 1.10 16.44
N GLU A 64 5.06 1.98 15.56
CA GLU A 64 4.57 2.03 14.16
C GLU A 64 5.02 0.82 13.33
N SER A 65 6.00 0.06 13.80
CA SER A 65 6.43 -1.21 13.19
C SER A 65 5.98 -2.43 13.99
N ALA A 66 4.99 -2.28 14.88
CA ALA A 66 4.32 -3.42 15.50
C ALA A 66 3.40 -4.07 14.46
N THR A 67 3.96 -4.99 13.68
CA THR A 67 3.22 -5.80 12.70
C THR A 67 2.50 -6.95 13.40
N ASP A 68 1.70 -6.63 14.42
CA ASP A 68 0.85 -7.61 15.08
C ASP A 68 -0.30 -7.93 14.12
N CYS A 69 -0.13 -9.01 13.35
CA CYS A 69 -1.16 -9.51 12.45
C CYS A 69 -2.14 -10.39 13.23
N PHE A 70 -3.42 -10.21 12.99
CA PHE A 70 -4.45 -11.14 13.47
C PHE A 70 -4.24 -12.52 12.85
N ASN A 71 -4.39 -13.56 13.65
CA ASN A 71 -4.38 -14.93 13.15
C ASN A 71 -5.77 -15.29 12.59
N ALA A 72 -5.86 -16.41 11.85
CA ALA A 72 -7.13 -16.85 11.26
C ALA A 72 -8.26 -17.02 12.30
N ASN A 73 -7.93 -17.52 13.49
CA ASN A 73 -8.89 -17.71 14.58
C ASN A 73 -9.39 -16.37 15.17
N ASP A 74 -8.53 -15.35 15.21
CA ASP A 74 -8.91 -14.03 15.70
C ASP A 74 -9.88 -13.35 14.72
N LEU A 75 -9.66 -13.56 13.41
CA LEU A 75 -10.55 -13.10 12.36
C LEU A 75 -11.92 -13.75 12.43
N GLU A 76 -11.98 -15.07 12.63
CA GLU A 76 -13.25 -15.80 12.76
C GLU A 76 -14.05 -15.31 13.98
N THR A 77 -13.38 -15.11 15.12
CA THR A 77 -14.00 -14.57 16.34
C THR A 77 -14.54 -13.14 16.13
N LEU A 78 -13.83 -12.30 15.37
CA LEU A 78 -14.26 -10.94 15.03
C LEU A 78 -15.47 -10.96 14.08
N ILE A 79 -15.45 -11.86 13.11
CA ILE A 79 -16.52 -12.00 12.12
C ILE A 79 -17.82 -12.48 12.78
N ASP A 80 -17.72 -13.48 13.67
CA ASP A 80 -18.85 -13.97 14.47
C ASP A 80 -19.41 -12.87 15.39
N LYS A 81 -18.51 -12.09 16.02
CA LYS A 81 -18.90 -10.95 16.86
C LYS A 81 -19.67 -9.88 16.09
N HIS A 82 -19.33 -9.66 14.82
CA HIS A 82 -19.93 -8.65 13.97
C HIS A 82 -21.05 -9.16 13.07
N GLN A 83 -21.44 -10.44 13.18
CA GLN A 83 -22.52 -11.07 12.42
C GLN A 83 -22.42 -10.81 10.90
N LEU A 84 -21.21 -10.89 10.35
CA LEU A 84 -21.02 -10.71 8.92
C LEU A 84 -21.45 -11.98 8.20
N GLU A 85 -22.47 -11.90 7.34
CA GLU A 85 -23.03 -13.08 6.67
C GLU A 85 -22.33 -13.43 5.35
N ASN A 86 -21.55 -12.51 4.76
CA ASN A 86 -20.92 -12.67 3.45
C ASN A 86 -19.40 -12.62 3.51
N TYR A 87 -18.78 -13.60 4.17
CA TYR A 87 -17.32 -13.71 4.24
C TYR A 87 -16.83 -15.10 3.83
N SER A 88 -15.58 -15.17 3.37
CA SER A 88 -14.88 -16.42 3.12
C SER A 88 -13.43 -16.24 3.57
N ILE A 89 -13.01 -17.00 4.58
CA ILE A 89 -11.64 -16.99 5.07
C ILE A 89 -10.84 -17.97 4.23
N LEU A 90 -9.93 -17.46 3.40
CA LEU A 90 -9.03 -18.31 2.62
C LEU A 90 -7.81 -18.70 3.47
N SER A 91 -7.77 -19.97 3.89
CA SER A 91 -6.59 -20.58 4.51
C SER A 91 -5.84 -21.44 3.49
N GLY A 92 -4.53 -21.20 3.33
CA GLY A 92 -3.67 -21.98 2.44
C GLY A 92 -2.33 -21.32 2.09
N GLU A 93 -1.38 -22.10 1.56
CA GLU A 93 -0.11 -21.58 1.02
C GLU A 93 -0.37 -20.73 -0.23
N LEU A 94 0.45 -19.69 -0.44
CA LEU A 94 0.34 -18.73 -1.55
C LEU A 94 0.11 -19.38 -2.94
N ASN A 95 0.72 -20.52 -3.20
CA ASN A 95 0.59 -21.25 -4.47
C ASN A 95 -0.81 -21.87 -4.67
N THR A 96 -1.52 -22.17 -3.58
CA THR A 96 -2.88 -22.74 -3.60
C THR A 96 -3.98 -21.68 -3.55
N LEU A 97 -3.62 -20.41 -3.29
CA LEU A 97 -4.59 -19.32 -3.24
C LEU A 97 -5.09 -18.96 -4.64
N SER A 98 -4.22 -18.92 -5.65
CA SER A 98 -4.66 -18.62 -7.04
C SER A 98 -5.66 -19.65 -7.57
N THR A 99 -5.50 -20.93 -7.23
CA THR A 99 -6.44 -21.98 -7.64
C THR A 99 -7.77 -21.87 -6.89
N LYS A 100 -7.74 -21.66 -5.57
CA LYS A 100 -8.95 -21.43 -4.75
C LYS A 100 -9.70 -20.16 -5.14
N ILE A 101 -9.00 -19.07 -5.46
CA ILE A 101 -9.60 -17.83 -5.95
C ILE A 101 -10.26 -18.07 -7.31
N ASN A 102 -9.59 -18.77 -8.22
CA ASN A 102 -10.18 -19.11 -9.52
C ASN A 102 -11.40 -20.01 -9.37
N GLU A 103 -11.42 -20.95 -8.43
CA GLU A 103 -12.59 -21.79 -8.13
C GLU A 103 -13.77 -20.94 -7.63
N LEU A 104 -13.55 -20.07 -6.63
CA LEU A 104 -14.57 -19.14 -6.11
C LEU A 104 -15.08 -18.14 -7.18
N VAL A 105 -14.21 -17.71 -8.09
CA VAL A 105 -14.58 -16.80 -9.19
C VAL A 105 -15.28 -17.54 -10.32
N SER A 106 -14.94 -18.81 -10.57
CA SER A 106 -15.53 -19.63 -11.63
C SER A 106 -16.89 -20.22 -11.24
N GLU A 107 -17.19 -20.36 -9.95
CA GLU A 107 -18.56 -20.63 -9.45
C GLU A 107 -19.55 -19.52 -9.79
N ARG A 108 -19.06 -18.32 -10.16
CA ARG A 108 -19.88 -17.22 -10.65
C ARG A 108 -20.41 -17.61 -12.04
N LYS A 109 -21.61 -18.21 -12.04
CA LYS A 109 -22.41 -18.70 -13.18
C LYS A 109 -21.99 -18.07 -14.51
N ASP A 110 -21.61 -18.91 -15.47
CA ASP A 110 -21.30 -18.57 -16.87
C ASP A 110 -22.50 -17.88 -17.58
N LEU A 111 -22.75 -16.60 -17.27
CA LEU A 111 -23.84 -15.83 -17.86
C LEU A 111 -23.66 -15.67 -19.38
N TRP A 112 -22.43 -15.76 -19.87
CA TRP A 112 -22.11 -15.67 -21.30
C TRP A 112 -22.82 -16.77 -22.11
N LYS A 113 -22.98 -17.97 -21.56
CA LYS A 113 -23.72 -19.06 -22.22
C LYS A 113 -25.19 -18.70 -22.41
N ILE A 114 -25.80 -18.04 -21.41
CA ILE A 114 -27.18 -17.55 -21.46
C ILE A 114 -27.30 -16.44 -22.53
N PHE A 115 -26.34 -15.52 -22.62
CA PHE A 115 -26.34 -14.49 -23.66
C PHE A 115 -26.27 -15.05 -25.08
N ILE A 116 -25.48 -16.11 -25.31
CA ILE A 116 -25.42 -16.78 -26.62
C ILE A 116 -26.76 -17.41 -26.98
N ILE A 117 -27.40 -18.11 -26.03
CA ILE A 117 -28.71 -18.75 -26.26
C ILE A 117 -29.78 -17.68 -26.55
N LEU A 118 -29.80 -16.58 -25.78
CA LEU A 118 -30.72 -15.46 -25.98
C LEU A 118 -30.54 -14.80 -27.35
N ALA A 119 -29.29 -14.58 -27.78
CA ALA A 119 -29.00 -14.03 -29.10
C ALA A 119 -29.53 -14.94 -30.22
N LEU A 120 -29.36 -16.26 -30.07
CA LEU A 120 -29.89 -17.23 -31.05
C LEU A 120 -31.42 -17.18 -31.14
N ILE A 121 -32.10 -17.08 -29.98
CA ILE A 121 -33.56 -16.96 -29.91
C ILE A 121 -34.05 -15.67 -30.59
N PHE A 122 -33.37 -14.54 -30.36
CA PHE A 122 -33.75 -13.28 -31.00
C PHE A 122 -33.59 -13.30 -32.52
N ILE A 123 -32.53 -13.93 -33.04
CA ILE A 123 -32.36 -14.10 -34.49
C ILE A 123 -33.48 -14.95 -35.08
N ILE A 124 -33.86 -16.05 -34.42
CA ILE A 124 -34.98 -16.89 -34.88
C ILE A 124 -36.28 -16.10 -34.84
N ALA A 125 -36.55 -15.38 -33.75
CA ALA A 125 -37.75 -14.56 -33.59
C ALA A 125 -37.83 -13.46 -34.66
N GLU A 126 -36.72 -12.78 -34.96
CA GLU A 126 -36.63 -11.78 -36.02
C GLU A 126 -37.02 -12.37 -37.38
N VAL A 127 -36.44 -13.51 -37.76
CA VAL A 127 -36.75 -14.19 -39.03
C VAL A 127 -38.21 -14.64 -39.09
N THR A 128 -38.75 -15.17 -37.98
CA THR A 128 -40.15 -15.59 -37.89
C THR A 128 -41.11 -14.41 -38.05
N ILE A 129 -40.85 -13.28 -37.38
CA ILE A 129 -41.65 -12.05 -37.49
C ILE A 129 -41.62 -11.52 -38.93
N ILE A 130 -40.44 -11.42 -39.53
CA ILE A 130 -40.29 -10.93 -40.91
C ILE A 130 -41.04 -11.83 -41.90
N LYS A 131 -41.02 -13.16 -41.71
CA LYS A 131 -41.75 -14.09 -42.57
C LYS A 131 -43.26 -14.00 -42.40
N LEU A 132 -43.76 -13.89 -41.16
CA LEU A 132 -45.20 -13.80 -40.87
C LEU A 132 -45.82 -12.45 -41.25
N TRP A 133 -45.04 -11.38 -41.31
CA TRP A 133 -45.50 -10.04 -41.74
C TRP A 133 -45.30 -9.74 -43.23
N LYS A 134 -44.64 -10.63 -43.96
CA LYS A 134 -44.46 -10.49 -45.42
C LYS A 134 -45.51 -11.27 -46.23
N GLU A 135 -46.47 -11.90 -45.56
CA GLU A 135 -47.79 -12.23 -46.12
C GLU A 135 -48.81 -11.16 -45.73
#